data_AF-A0A530ZCV9-F1
#
_entry.id   AF-A0A530ZCV9-F1
#
_cell.length_a   1.000
_cell.length_b   1.000
_cell.length_c   1.000
_cell.angle_alpha   90.00
_cell.angle_beta   90.00
_cell.angle_gamma   90.00
#
_symmetry.space_group_name_H-M   'P 1'
#
loop_
_entity.id
_entity.type
_entity.pdbx_description
1 polymer ?
#
loop_
_entity_poly.entity_id
_entity_poly.type
_entity_poly.pdbx_seq_one_letter_code
_entity_poly.pdbx_strand_id
1 'polypeptide(L)'
;MRISIFGAGAIGGYLAAKLAMAGRVDLSIVARGAHLDAIRTAGLRLIEDGHEAVASVRAAAQAQELGVQDYVVLALKAHSVAPALDQIAPLLGKGTAVVTMQNGVPWWYFHRIGGPLEGTRLQAVDPGGVIWDRLGPDRVIGSVVYPAAEVDAPGLVRHIEGKRFSLGEPSGEKSERVTRLAEEMVAAGLQA
;
A
#
# COMPACT_ATOMS: atom_id res chain seq x y z
N MET A 1 -11.49 -10.80 1.42
CA MET A 1 -10.98 -9.48 1.84
C MET A 1 -10.54 -8.75 0.60
N ARG A 2 -10.95 -7.49 0.41
CA ARG A 2 -10.62 -6.67 -0.76
C ARG A 2 -9.45 -5.74 -0.45
N ILE A 3 -8.38 -5.87 -1.23
CA ILE A 3 -7.15 -5.08 -1.05
C ILE A 3 -6.85 -4.38 -2.37
N SER A 4 -6.69 -3.05 -2.34
CA SER A 4 -6.21 -2.30 -3.48
C SER A 4 -4.82 -1.75 -3.21
N ILE A 5 -3.90 -1.98 -4.14
CA ILE A 5 -2.58 -1.33 -4.15
C ILE A 5 -2.68 -0.05 -4.99
N PHE A 6 -2.53 1.10 -4.34
CA PHE A 6 -2.49 2.39 -5.02
C PHE A 6 -1.04 2.74 -5.36
N GLY A 7 -0.66 2.47 -6.61
CA GLY A 7 0.71 2.61 -7.11
C GLY A 7 1.51 1.31 -7.04
N ALA A 8 1.49 0.52 -8.12
CA ALA A 8 2.35 -0.66 -8.28
C ALA A 8 3.77 -0.27 -8.75
N GLY A 9 4.48 0.54 -7.96
CA GLY A 9 5.93 0.73 -8.13
C GLY A 9 6.70 -0.52 -7.67
N ALA A 10 7.98 -0.36 -7.33
CA ALA A 10 8.81 -1.46 -6.83
C ALA A 10 8.18 -2.22 -5.64
N ILE A 11 7.95 -1.52 -4.52
CA ILE A 11 7.40 -2.14 -3.30
C ILE A 11 5.92 -2.52 -3.46
N GLY A 12 5.11 -1.62 -4.02
CA GLY A 12 3.69 -1.88 -4.24
C GLY A 12 3.47 -3.06 -5.18
N GLY A 13 4.25 -3.16 -6.25
CA GLY A 13 4.21 -4.27 -7.20
C GLY A 13 4.75 -5.57 -6.62
N TYR A 14 5.82 -5.52 -5.80
CA TYR A 14 6.29 -6.71 -5.08
C TYR A 14 5.20 -7.27 -4.17
N LEU A 15 4.63 -6.43 -3.31
CA LEU A 15 3.53 -6.83 -2.43
C LEU A 15 2.32 -7.35 -3.22
N ALA A 16 1.92 -6.64 -4.28
CA ALA A 16 0.82 -7.04 -5.14
C ALA A 16 1.05 -8.42 -5.75
N ALA A 17 2.24 -8.67 -6.31
CA ALA A 17 2.58 -9.95 -6.91
C ALA A 17 2.51 -11.09 -5.89
N LYS A 18 3.08 -10.91 -4.70
CA LYS A 18 3.04 -11.92 -3.63
C LYS A 18 1.60 -12.22 -3.19
N LEU A 19 0.79 -11.19 -2.92
CA LEU A 19 -0.62 -11.36 -2.54
C LEU A 19 -1.45 -12.03 -3.64
N ALA A 20 -1.22 -11.65 -4.90
CA ALA A 20 -1.92 -12.23 -6.04
C ALA A 20 -1.58 -13.71 -6.25
N MET A 21 -0.30 -14.07 -6.13
CA MET A 21 0.16 -15.47 -6.24
C MET A 21 -0.39 -16.35 -5.12
N ALA A 22 -0.61 -15.78 -3.93
CA ALA A 22 -1.26 -16.49 -2.83
C ALA A 22 -2.74 -16.78 -3.10
N GLY A 23 -3.42 -15.91 -3.87
CA GLY A 23 -4.80 -16.13 -4.33
C GLY A 23 -5.87 -16.12 -3.24
N ARG A 24 -5.58 -15.55 -2.06
CA ARG A 24 -6.48 -15.56 -0.89
C ARG A 24 -7.31 -14.30 -0.71
N VAL A 25 -6.93 -13.23 -1.39
CA VAL A 25 -7.58 -11.91 -1.31
C VAL A 25 -8.07 -11.47 -2.68
N ASP A 26 -9.14 -10.68 -2.69
CA ASP A 26 -9.60 -9.98 -3.89
C ASP A 26 -8.69 -8.77 -4.11
N LEU A 27 -7.63 -8.97 -4.88
CA LEU A 27 -6.58 -7.98 -5.10
C LEU A 27 -6.87 -7.13 -6.35
N SER A 28 -6.72 -5.83 -6.19
CA SER A 28 -6.73 -4.88 -7.29
C SER A 28 -5.56 -3.90 -7.23
N ILE A 29 -5.26 -3.30 -8.39
CA ILE A 29 -4.17 -2.33 -8.53
C ILE A 29 -4.69 -1.08 -9.24
N VAL A 30 -4.38 0.09 -8.69
CA VAL A 30 -4.46 1.36 -9.41
C VAL A 30 -3.07 1.67 -9.98
N ALA A 31 -2.97 1.70 -11.30
CA ALA A 31 -1.75 2.00 -12.05
C ALA A 31 -2.07 2.90 -13.24
N ARG A 32 -1.05 3.42 -13.93
CA ARG A 32 -1.23 4.32 -15.08
C ARG A 32 -0.19 4.10 -16.18
N GLY A 33 -0.54 4.56 -17.38
CA GLY A 33 0.34 4.53 -18.55
C GLY A 33 0.85 3.13 -18.88
N ALA A 34 2.06 3.04 -19.40
CA ALA A 34 2.67 1.78 -19.85
C ALA A 34 2.67 0.67 -18.78
N HIS A 35 2.77 1.03 -17.50
CA HIS A 35 2.76 0.04 -16.42
C HIS A 35 1.37 -0.61 -16.26
N LEU A 36 0.29 0.17 -16.37
CA LEU A 36 -1.07 -0.37 -16.38
C LEU A 36 -1.32 -1.27 -17.60
N ASP A 37 -0.90 -0.81 -18.78
CA ASP A 37 -1.11 -1.54 -20.02
C ASP A 37 -0.38 -2.89 -20.00
N ALA A 38 0.86 -2.91 -19.49
CA ALA A 38 1.62 -4.14 -19.31
C ALA A 38 0.94 -5.10 -18.32
N ILE A 39 0.47 -4.61 -17.16
CA ILE A 39 -0.25 -5.46 -16.20
C ILE A 39 -1.53 -6.04 -16.81
N ARG A 40 -2.30 -5.25 -17.57
CA ARG A 40 -3.56 -5.72 -18.18
C ARG A 40 -3.34 -6.77 -19.27
N THR A 41 -2.25 -6.66 -20.02
CA THR A 41 -1.97 -7.54 -21.17
C THR A 41 -1.19 -8.79 -20.80
N ALA A 42 -0.20 -8.68 -19.91
CA ALA A 42 0.73 -9.74 -19.57
C ALA A 42 0.68 -10.17 -18.09
N GLY A 43 -0.20 -9.58 -17.29
CA GLY A 43 -0.20 -9.77 -15.84
C GLY A 43 0.91 -8.98 -15.14
N LEU A 44 0.89 -9.00 -13.81
CA LEU A 44 1.98 -8.47 -13.00
C LEU A 44 3.05 -9.54 -12.85
N ARG A 45 4.27 -9.22 -13.27
CA ARG A 45 5.39 -10.17 -13.30
C ARG A 45 6.37 -9.85 -12.19
N LEU A 46 6.87 -10.90 -11.53
CA LEU A 46 7.82 -10.81 -10.45
C LEU A 46 9.02 -11.72 -10.74
N ILE A 47 10.22 -11.18 -10.66
CA ILE A 47 11.46 -11.95 -10.60
C ILE A 47 11.90 -12.02 -9.13
N GLU A 48 11.97 -13.23 -8.57
CA GLU A 48 12.41 -13.50 -7.20
C GLU A 48 13.34 -14.73 -7.25
N ASP A 49 14.51 -14.65 -6.61
CA ASP A 49 15.52 -15.73 -6.60
C ASP A 49 15.86 -16.29 -8.00
N GLY A 50 15.91 -15.41 -9.00
CA GLY A 50 16.21 -15.77 -10.40
C GLY A 50 15.05 -16.40 -11.18
N HIS A 51 13.88 -16.57 -10.56
CA HIS A 51 12.69 -17.15 -11.20
C HIS A 51 11.67 -16.05 -11.51
N GLU A 52 11.14 -16.05 -12.74
CA GLU A 52 10.03 -15.18 -13.12
C GLU A 52 8.69 -15.91 -12.91
N ALA A 53 7.77 -15.24 -12.22
CA ALA A 53 6.39 -15.67 -12.04
C ALA A 53 5.42 -14.58 -12.47
N VAL A 54 4.26 -14.99 -12.99
CA VAL A 54 3.23 -14.08 -13.51
C VAL A 54 1.96 -14.22 -12.68
N ALA A 55 1.43 -13.09 -12.23
CA ALA A 55 0.18 -13.02 -11.48
C ALA A 55 -0.89 -12.28 -12.29
N SER A 56 -2.05 -12.92 -12.47
CA SER A 56 -3.22 -12.26 -13.03
C SER A 56 -3.86 -11.38 -11.96
N VAL A 57 -3.97 -10.08 -12.22
CA VAL A 57 -4.48 -9.09 -11.26
C VAL A 57 -5.41 -8.11 -11.95
N ARG A 58 -6.48 -7.72 -11.25
CA ARG A 58 -7.38 -6.67 -11.74
C ARG A 58 -6.68 -5.32 -11.62
N ALA A 59 -6.39 -4.68 -12.75
CA ALA A 59 -5.76 -3.35 -12.77
C ALA A 59 -6.66 -2.29 -13.44
N ALA A 60 -6.78 -1.14 -12.79
CA ALA A 60 -7.59 -0.01 -13.24
C ALA A 60 -6.77 1.27 -13.34
N ALA A 61 -7.18 2.14 -14.27
CA ALA A 61 -6.65 3.50 -14.36
C ALA A 61 -7.30 4.41 -13.31
N GLN A 62 -8.58 4.17 -13.04
CA GLN A 62 -9.39 4.97 -12.13
C GLN A 62 -9.87 4.11 -10.97
N ALA A 63 -9.70 4.62 -9.76
CA ALA A 63 -10.06 3.89 -8.55
C ALA A 63 -11.59 3.69 -8.41
N GLN A 64 -12.37 4.55 -9.07
CA GLN A 64 -13.83 4.42 -9.20
C GLN A 64 -14.24 3.09 -9.83
N GLU A 65 -13.44 2.54 -10.74
CA GLU A 65 -13.71 1.24 -11.38
C GLU A 65 -13.65 0.09 -10.36
N LEU A 66 -12.87 0.25 -9.30
CA LEU A 66 -12.62 -0.77 -8.27
C LEU A 66 -13.57 -0.64 -7.08
N GLY A 67 -13.98 0.58 -6.76
CA GLY A 67 -14.89 0.88 -5.65
C GLY A 67 -14.26 0.67 -4.28
N VAL A 68 -15.08 0.73 -3.23
CA VAL A 68 -14.66 0.65 -1.82
C VAL A 68 -13.90 -0.64 -1.52
N GLN A 69 -12.80 -0.52 -0.77
CA GLN A 69 -11.91 -1.61 -0.38
C GLN A 69 -11.94 -1.84 1.13
N ASP A 70 -11.49 -3.00 1.58
CA ASP A 70 -11.26 -3.24 3.01
C ASP A 70 -9.91 -2.63 3.43
N TYR A 71 -8.89 -2.78 2.57
CA TYR A 71 -7.56 -2.17 2.72
C TYR A 71 -7.13 -1.44 1.46
N VAL A 72 -6.57 -0.25 1.61
CA VAL A 72 -5.89 0.50 0.54
C VAL A 72 -4.44 0.68 0.93
N VAL A 73 -3.52 0.10 0.17
CA VAL A 73 -2.07 0.26 0.38
C VAL A 73 -1.58 1.44 -0.44
N LEU A 74 -1.09 2.47 0.23
CA LEU A 74 -0.46 3.63 -0.39
C LEU A 74 1.03 3.36 -0.56
N ALA A 75 1.41 2.81 -1.71
CA ALA A 75 2.79 2.59 -2.13
C ALA A 75 3.33 3.77 -2.97
N LEU A 76 2.94 4.99 -2.59
CA LEU A 76 3.36 6.24 -3.22
C LEU A 76 4.50 6.90 -2.45
N LYS A 77 5.31 7.70 -3.15
CA LYS A 77 6.22 8.65 -2.48
C LYS A 77 5.40 9.66 -1.66
N ALA A 78 5.97 10.13 -0.55
CA ALA A 78 5.28 11.03 0.39
C ALA A 78 4.60 12.23 -0.28
N HIS A 79 5.34 12.95 -1.12
CA HIS A 79 4.85 14.12 -1.86
C HIS A 79 3.74 13.80 -2.88
N SER A 80 3.52 12.54 -3.22
CA SER A 80 2.49 12.13 -4.19
C SER A 80 1.15 11.81 -3.54
N VAL A 81 1.05 11.77 -2.21
CA VAL A 81 -0.22 11.41 -1.54
C VAL A 81 -1.22 12.56 -1.58
N ALA A 82 -0.84 13.79 -1.20
CA ALA A 82 -1.76 14.92 -1.23
C ALA A 82 -2.39 15.16 -2.63
N PRO A 83 -1.62 15.16 -3.74
CA PRO A 83 -2.19 15.27 -5.08
C PRO A 83 -3.08 14.09 -5.51
N ALA A 84 -2.97 12.93 -4.86
CA ALA A 84 -3.72 11.73 -5.21
C ALA A 84 -5.01 11.55 -4.38
N LEU A 85 -5.31 12.43 -3.43
CA LEU A 85 -6.43 12.26 -2.49
C LEU A 85 -7.78 12.05 -3.20
N ASP A 86 -8.08 12.83 -4.25
CA ASP A 86 -9.32 12.69 -5.01
C ASP A 86 -9.39 11.38 -5.81
N GLN A 87 -8.23 10.86 -6.23
CA GLN A 87 -8.12 9.58 -6.92
C GLN A 87 -8.23 8.40 -5.94
N ILE A 88 -7.80 8.57 -4.69
CA ILE A 88 -7.86 7.53 -3.65
C ILE A 88 -9.27 7.44 -3.06
N ALA A 89 -9.98 8.58 -2.94
CA ALA A 89 -11.29 8.68 -2.28
C ALA A 89 -12.32 7.60 -2.67
N PRO A 90 -12.47 7.17 -3.94
CA PRO A 90 -13.43 6.13 -4.33
C PRO A 90 -13.18 4.76 -3.69
N LEU A 91 -11.95 4.49 -3.24
CA LEU A 91 -11.60 3.25 -2.55
C LEU A 91 -11.97 3.27 -1.07
N LEU A 92 -12.32 4.43 -0.53
CA LEU A 92 -12.48 4.66 0.90
C LEU A 92 -13.95 4.59 1.32
N GLY A 93 -14.30 3.54 2.07
CA GLY A 93 -15.53 3.43 2.83
C GLY A 93 -15.31 3.68 4.33
N LYS A 94 -16.39 3.59 5.11
CA LYS A 94 -16.35 3.83 6.58
C LYS A 94 -15.41 2.88 7.34
N GLY A 95 -15.24 1.66 6.84
CA GLY A 95 -14.39 0.63 7.46
C GLY A 95 -13.03 0.42 6.77
N THR A 96 -12.69 1.23 5.75
CA THR A 96 -11.48 1.02 4.97
C THR A 96 -10.25 1.43 5.76
N ALA A 97 -9.31 0.52 5.93
CA ALA A 97 -7.98 0.81 6.47
C ALA A 97 -7.03 1.29 5.36
N VAL A 98 -6.16 2.24 5.69
CA VAL A 98 -5.16 2.80 4.77
C VAL A 98 -3.78 2.41 5.25
N VAL A 99 -3.12 1.52 4.55
CA VAL A 99 -1.75 1.07 4.87
C VAL A 99 -0.76 2.01 4.22
N THR A 100 0.09 2.65 5.02
CA THR A 100 1.09 3.59 4.50
C THR A 100 2.48 2.95 4.50
N MET A 101 3.17 3.01 3.35
CA MET A 101 4.51 2.45 3.14
C MET A 101 5.50 3.55 2.76
N GLN A 102 5.42 4.68 3.47
CA GLN A 102 6.19 5.88 3.15
C GLN A 102 7.49 5.92 3.93
N ASN A 103 8.60 6.20 3.24
CA ASN A 103 9.88 6.45 3.89
C ASN A 103 9.88 7.80 4.63
N GLY A 104 10.67 7.89 5.70
CA GLY A 104 10.80 9.10 6.52
C GLY A 104 9.75 9.18 7.63
N VAL A 105 9.51 10.40 8.14
CA VAL A 105 8.49 10.65 9.17
C VAL A 105 7.13 10.83 8.48
N PRO A 106 6.14 9.94 8.71
CA PRO A 106 4.84 10.04 8.08
C PRO A 106 4.01 11.19 8.66
N TRP A 107 3.04 11.69 7.89
CA TRP A 107 2.16 12.80 8.29
C TRP A 107 1.32 12.51 9.55
N TRP A 108 1.03 11.24 9.80
CA TRP A 108 0.25 10.76 10.95
C TRP A 108 1.12 10.41 12.16
N TYR A 109 2.44 10.58 12.11
CA TYR A 109 3.39 10.04 13.11
C TYR A 109 3.04 10.37 14.56
N PHE A 110 2.55 11.59 14.81
CA PHE A 110 2.21 12.04 16.15
C PHE A 110 0.76 11.72 16.57
N HIS A 111 -0.02 11.01 15.76
CA HIS A 111 -1.39 10.61 16.10
C HIS A 111 -1.40 9.54 17.19
N ARG A 112 -1.94 9.87 18.37
CA ARG A 112 -2.10 8.96 19.53
C ARG A 112 -0.78 8.32 19.99
N ILE A 113 0.34 9.03 19.81
CA ILE A 113 1.68 8.58 20.23
C ILE A 113 1.92 8.81 21.75
N GLY A 114 1.05 9.57 22.42
CA GLY A 114 1.25 10.04 23.78
C GLY A 114 2.27 11.18 23.90
N GLY A 115 2.34 11.76 25.09
CA GLY A 115 3.33 12.78 25.44
C GLY A 115 3.13 14.15 24.79
N PRO A 116 4.12 15.06 24.91
CA PRO A 116 3.93 16.48 24.59
C PRO A 116 3.70 16.80 23.11
N LEU A 117 4.04 15.87 22.22
CA LEU A 117 3.94 16.08 20.77
C LEU A 117 2.70 15.40 20.16
N GLU A 118 1.87 14.73 20.96
CA GLU A 118 0.66 14.08 20.45
C GLU A 118 -0.23 15.06 19.66
N GLY A 119 -0.71 14.62 18.49
CA GLY A 119 -1.55 15.40 17.59
C GLY A 119 -0.80 16.43 16.76
N THR A 120 0.53 16.53 16.87
CA THR A 120 1.32 17.46 16.05
C THR A 120 1.18 17.15 14.56
N ARG A 121 0.78 18.15 13.77
CA ARG A 121 0.68 18.05 12.31
C ARG A 121 1.94 18.61 11.64
N LEU A 122 2.51 17.84 10.71
CA LEU A 122 3.80 18.14 10.10
C LEU A 122 3.67 18.82 8.74
N GLN A 123 3.99 20.12 8.68
CA GLN A 123 3.94 20.89 7.42
C GLN A 123 4.89 20.37 6.33
N ALA A 124 6.00 19.73 6.71
CA ALA A 124 6.99 19.23 5.76
C ALA A 124 6.47 18.07 4.88
N VAL A 125 5.49 17.31 5.39
CA VAL A 125 4.94 16.12 4.72
C VAL A 125 3.44 16.20 4.46
N ASP A 126 2.74 17.10 5.15
CA ASP A 126 1.34 17.43 4.92
C ASP A 126 1.08 18.95 5.04
N PRO A 127 1.55 19.75 4.06
CA PRO A 127 1.33 21.20 4.05
C PRO A 127 -0.16 21.52 4.13
N GLY A 128 -0.54 22.36 5.09
CA GLY A 128 -1.95 22.71 5.31
C GLY A 128 -2.82 21.61 5.92
N GLY A 129 -2.26 20.45 6.29
CA GLY A 129 -3.01 19.37 6.95
C GLY A 129 -4.01 18.63 6.06
N VAL A 130 -3.87 18.75 4.74
CA VAL A 130 -4.86 18.26 3.77
C VAL A 130 -5.00 16.74 3.78
N ILE A 131 -3.91 16.01 3.97
CA ILE A 131 -3.93 14.55 4.05
C ILE A 131 -4.61 14.14 5.36
N TRP A 132 -4.25 14.78 6.48
CA TRP A 132 -4.87 14.53 7.77
C TRP A 132 -6.38 14.69 7.73
N ASP A 133 -6.87 15.80 7.17
CA ASP A 133 -8.31 16.11 7.17
C ASP A 133 -9.11 15.24 6.18
N ARG A 134 -8.48 14.81 5.08
CA ARG A 134 -9.15 14.02 4.02
C ARG A 134 -9.09 12.52 4.24
N LEU A 135 -7.96 11.98 4.70
CA LEU A 135 -7.82 10.55 5.00
C LEU A 135 -8.20 10.24 6.45
N GLY A 136 -7.85 11.10 7.40
CA GLY A 136 -8.01 10.83 8.82
C GLY A 136 -6.97 9.82 9.32
N PRO A 137 -6.21 10.13 10.38
CA PRO A 137 -5.18 9.22 10.88
C PRO A 137 -5.74 7.97 11.56
N ASP A 138 -7.01 7.96 12.00
CA ASP A 138 -7.64 6.80 12.66
C ASP A 138 -7.81 5.57 11.75
N ARG A 139 -7.83 5.75 10.44
CA ARG A 139 -7.88 4.62 9.50
C ARG A 139 -6.51 4.12 9.07
N VAL A 140 -5.44 4.77 9.51
CA VAL A 140 -4.09 4.42 9.09
C VAL A 140 -3.62 3.14 9.77
N ILE A 141 -2.94 2.29 9.00
CA ILE A 141 -2.02 1.29 9.49
C ILE A 141 -0.62 1.72 9.02
N GLY A 142 0.30 1.89 9.96
CA GLY A 142 1.70 2.16 9.65
C GLY A 142 2.39 0.91 9.15
N SER A 143 3.26 1.06 8.14
CA SER A 143 4.15 -0.02 7.73
C SER A 143 5.59 0.45 7.55
N VAL A 144 6.52 -0.27 8.16
CA VAL A 144 7.97 -0.13 7.90
C VAL A 144 8.38 -1.26 6.95
N VAL A 145 8.85 -0.86 5.78
CA VAL A 145 9.22 -1.75 4.68
C VAL A 145 10.71 -2.01 4.72
N TYR A 146 11.10 -3.28 4.81
CA TYR A 146 12.50 -3.72 4.74
C TYR A 146 12.91 -4.34 3.38
N PRO A 147 12.00 -4.87 2.54
CA PRO A 147 12.38 -5.36 1.21
C PRO A 147 12.97 -4.28 0.32
N ALA A 148 13.91 -4.70 -0.53
CA ALA A 148 14.34 -3.96 -1.70
C ALA A 148 13.78 -4.63 -2.96
N ALA A 149 13.25 -3.81 -3.86
CA ALA A 149 12.75 -4.23 -5.16
C ALA A 149 12.93 -3.09 -6.16
N GLU A 150 12.88 -3.43 -7.45
CA GLU A 150 12.98 -2.49 -8.56
C GLU A 150 11.93 -2.80 -9.63
N VAL A 151 11.66 -1.82 -10.48
CA VAL A 151 10.82 -2.01 -11.67
C VAL A 151 11.75 -2.09 -12.87
N ASP A 152 12.04 -3.31 -13.32
CA ASP A 152 12.91 -3.56 -14.47
C ASP A 152 12.29 -3.06 -15.78
N ALA A 153 10.96 -3.23 -15.91
CA ALA A 153 10.18 -2.83 -17.07
C ALA A 153 8.71 -2.60 -16.67
N PRO A 154 7.89 -1.95 -17.51
CA PRO A 154 6.45 -1.89 -17.29
C PRO A 154 5.85 -3.29 -17.01
N GLY A 155 5.11 -3.42 -15.90
CA GLY A 155 4.54 -4.68 -15.42
C GLY A 155 5.52 -5.71 -14.87
N LEU A 156 6.83 -5.42 -14.77
CA LEU A 156 7.85 -6.34 -14.26
C LEU A 156 8.58 -5.75 -13.05
N VAL A 157 8.47 -6.45 -11.92
CA VAL A 157 9.14 -6.13 -10.67
C VAL A 157 10.23 -7.16 -10.41
N ARG A 158 11.40 -6.71 -9.97
CA ARG A 158 12.49 -7.58 -9.49
C ARG A 158 12.63 -7.41 -7.99
N HIS A 159 12.48 -8.49 -7.27
CA HIS A 159 12.86 -8.58 -5.86
C HIS A 159 14.38 -8.70 -5.75
N ILE A 160 14.96 -7.94 -4.82
CA ILE A 160 16.41 -7.92 -4.57
C ILE A 160 16.72 -8.63 -3.26
N GLU A 161 16.11 -8.18 -2.16
CA GLU A 161 16.34 -8.76 -0.85
C GLU A 161 15.21 -8.43 0.14
N GLY A 162 15.15 -9.20 1.22
CA GLY A 162 14.25 -8.95 2.35
C GLY A 162 12.79 -9.28 2.06
N LYS A 163 12.03 -9.63 3.11
CA LYS A 163 10.59 -9.93 2.99
C LYS A 163 9.75 -9.36 4.12
N ARG A 164 10.34 -8.50 4.95
CA ARG A 164 9.73 -8.01 6.19
C ARG A 164 8.95 -6.71 6.02
N PHE A 165 7.71 -6.71 6.47
CA PHE A 165 6.85 -5.54 6.56
C PHE A 165 6.33 -5.44 7.99
N SER A 166 6.92 -4.60 8.82
CA SER A 166 6.34 -4.37 10.15
C SER A 166 5.02 -3.62 9.98
N LEU A 167 3.94 -4.07 10.61
CA LEU A 167 2.61 -3.42 10.60
C LEU A 167 2.24 -2.95 12.02
N GLY A 168 1.54 -1.82 12.13
CA GLY A 168 1.08 -1.34 13.43
C GLY A 168 0.04 -0.23 13.37
N GLU A 169 -0.75 -0.13 14.43
CA GLU A 169 -1.62 1.02 14.67
C GLU A 169 -0.79 2.25 15.06
N PRO A 170 -1.18 3.47 14.64
CA PRO A 170 -0.56 4.70 15.15
C PRO A 170 -0.58 4.80 16.69
N SER A 171 -1.62 4.26 17.33
CA SER A 171 -1.75 4.20 18.80
C SER A 171 -0.86 3.15 19.47
N GLY A 172 -0.22 2.26 18.71
CA GLY A 172 0.52 1.11 19.24
C GLY A 172 -0.36 -0.05 19.74
N GLU A 173 -1.69 0.10 19.70
CA GLU A 173 -2.63 -0.95 20.08
C GLU A 173 -2.58 -2.13 19.10
N LYS A 174 -2.85 -3.34 19.60
CA LYS A 174 -3.08 -4.51 18.75
C LYS A 174 -4.52 -4.51 18.29
N SER A 175 -4.75 -4.49 16.98
CA SER A 175 -6.09 -4.48 16.40
C SER A 175 -6.32 -5.70 15.50
N GLU A 176 -7.58 -6.12 15.39
CA GLU A 176 -7.97 -7.22 14.49
C GLU A 176 -7.64 -6.90 13.02
N ARG A 177 -7.76 -5.63 12.59
CA ARG A 177 -7.44 -5.23 11.22
C ARG A 177 -5.95 -5.37 10.88
N VAL A 178 -5.07 -5.08 11.83
CA VAL A 178 -3.62 -5.30 11.64
C VAL A 178 -3.33 -6.80 11.58
N THR A 179 -3.87 -7.58 12.51
CA THR A 179 -3.68 -9.04 12.54
C THR A 179 -4.15 -9.71 11.25
N ARG A 180 -5.37 -9.39 10.78
CA ARG A 180 -5.93 -9.97 9.56
C ARG A 180 -5.11 -9.63 8.31
N LEU A 181 -4.59 -8.40 8.21
CA LEU A 181 -3.71 -8.03 7.12
C LEU A 181 -2.38 -8.80 7.19
N ALA A 182 -1.79 -8.89 8.39
CA ALA A 182 -0.54 -9.62 8.61
C ALA A 182 -0.68 -11.10 8.24
N GLU A 183 -1.79 -11.75 8.60
CA GLU A 183 -2.07 -13.15 8.24
C GLU A 183 -2.08 -13.38 6.72
N GLU A 184 -2.71 -12.49 5.96
CA GLU A 184 -2.74 -12.60 4.49
C GLU A 184 -1.36 -12.33 3.88
N MET A 185 -0.58 -11.39 4.44
CA MET A 185 0.80 -11.14 4.01
C MET A 185 1.73 -12.32 4.33
N VAL A 186 1.59 -12.94 5.51
CA VAL A 186 2.35 -14.13 5.90
C VAL A 186 1.98 -15.32 5.02
N ALA A 187 0.69 -15.53 4.74
CA ALA A 187 0.25 -16.57 3.81
C ALA A 187 0.78 -16.36 2.39
N ALA A 188 1.09 -15.11 2.01
CA ALA A 188 1.76 -14.77 0.76
C ALA A 188 3.30 -14.91 0.80
N GLY A 189 3.85 -15.47 1.88
CA GLY A 189 5.28 -15.71 2.04
C GLY A 189 6.10 -14.51 2.51
N LEU A 190 5.44 -13.43 2.95
CA LEU A 190 6.09 -12.27 3.57
C LEU A 190 6.27 -12.48 5.08
N GLN A 191 7.08 -11.64 5.71
CA GLN A 191 7.19 -11.56 7.18
C GLN A 191 6.47 -10.30 7.64
N ALA A 192 5.27 -10.43 8.19
CA ALA A 192 4.43 -9.30 8.64
C ALA A 192 4.13 -9.35 10.13
#